data_AF-A0A931WHS8-F1
#
_entry.id   AF-A0A931WHS8-F1
#
_cell.length_a   1.000
_cell.length_b   1.000
_cell.length_c   1.000
_cell.angle_alpha   90.00
_cell.angle_beta   90.00
_cell.angle_gamma   90.00
#
_symmetry.space_group_name_H-M   'P 1'
#
loop_
_entity.id
_entity.type
_entity.pdbx_description
1 polymer ?
#
loop_
_entity_poly.entity_id
_entity_poly.type
_entity_poly.pdbx_seq_one_letter_code
_entity_poly.pdbx_strand_id
1 'polypeptide(L)'
;MIGRRFIALAIVMVGVAGSVVAGLFVRHAGEIIQEQIEHRGRILLQAVAKQAMEAIRHGDFGAGLEGVVRSLKLDPDVDIAIVVDSEGNILAHSDEKKKGSKLFLSLWDQDVMKSAVPMIRHDKSNARYIIGMAIQGPRSFREGDIELMLPTGQSAISLGAIYVGLSEAKIREHINQTILFVAASLGAIVLGASVIVALFTKRIVRPLHDLNRATQELAGGNLNAQVKVASEDEVGQLATSFNKMTKRLRETTISKNQLESIVEQKTKAIKDANETLLETNMELKRLQELESNFVSMASHELRTPLTSISGFTTLMLKYAERLTKEQMTNYLNAIVAETARLGRMVNEVLDLKKIQSGKIELHVTRVDVKALAEKVANELRMRPDQPHYKVLCETQQLFAMLDEDKTKQILINITGNSAKYTPVEKFVYIELSLVNERTLVINIRDEGSGIPKELWSRLFRPFARATDEKTRKMTGTGLGLAITKSLVETMGGKIRAENLKTGAQFTVVLPRGMDLSPAQTPQKEAAAPAAHG
;
A
#
# COMPACT_ATOMS: atom_id res chain seq x y z
N MET A 1 26.94 18.80 -1.18
CA MET A 1 27.74 20.02 -0.90
C MET A 1 29.24 19.73 -0.76
N ILE A 2 29.62 18.60 -0.13
CA ILE A 2 31.02 18.19 0.13
C ILE A 2 31.83 18.00 -1.17
N GLY A 3 31.27 17.33 -2.19
CA GLY A 3 31.99 17.10 -3.47
C GLY A 3 32.40 18.39 -4.20
N ARG A 4 31.54 19.41 -4.25
CA ARG A 4 31.89 20.71 -4.90
C ARG A 4 33.01 21.43 -4.16
N ARG A 5 33.08 21.31 -2.82
CA ARG A 5 34.13 21.94 -2.00
C ARG A 5 35.48 21.23 -2.18
N PHE A 6 35.47 19.89 -2.16
CA PHE A 6 36.69 19.10 -2.33
C PHE A 6 37.33 19.35 -3.71
N ILE A 7 36.51 19.46 -4.74
CA ILE A 7 37.00 19.69 -6.10
C ILE A 7 37.49 21.13 -6.31
N ALA A 8 36.81 22.12 -5.72
CA ALA A 8 37.30 23.51 -5.72
C ALA A 8 38.67 23.60 -5.03
N LEU A 9 38.84 22.91 -3.90
CA LEU A 9 40.12 22.82 -3.19
C LEU A 9 41.22 22.17 -4.04
N ALA A 10 40.91 21.11 -4.79
CA ALA A 10 41.87 20.45 -5.68
C ALA A 10 42.33 21.38 -6.82
N ILE A 11 41.40 22.10 -7.46
CA ILE A 11 41.74 23.07 -8.53
C ILE A 11 42.60 24.20 -7.97
N VAL A 12 42.25 24.72 -6.78
CA VAL A 12 43.03 25.76 -6.11
C VAL A 12 44.43 25.23 -5.76
N MET A 13 44.56 24.01 -5.24
CA MET A 13 45.87 23.42 -4.95
C MET A 13 46.74 23.28 -6.20
N VAL A 14 46.19 22.81 -7.32
CA VAL A 14 46.92 22.70 -8.58
C VAL A 14 47.34 24.09 -9.08
N GLY A 15 46.46 25.08 -9.00
CA GLY A 15 46.77 26.46 -9.37
C GLY A 15 47.88 27.07 -8.52
N VAL A 16 47.84 26.86 -7.19
CA VAL A 16 48.87 27.34 -6.26
C VAL A 16 50.20 26.63 -6.51
N ALA A 17 50.21 25.30 -6.63
CA ALA A 17 51.42 24.54 -6.92
C ALA A 17 52.05 24.95 -8.26
N GLY A 18 51.23 25.13 -9.30
CA GLY A 18 51.69 25.62 -10.60
C GLY A 18 52.29 27.03 -10.53
N SER A 19 51.69 27.92 -9.74
CA SER A 19 52.19 29.28 -9.53
C SER A 19 53.54 29.28 -8.78
N VAL A 20 53.69 28.41 -7.77
CA VAL A 20 54.95 28.26 -7.04
C VAL A 20 56.06 27.72 -7.95
N VAL A 21 55.77 26.68 -8.74
CA VAL A 21 56.73 26.10 -9.69
C VAL A 21 57.13 27.14 -10.75
N ALA A 22 56.17 27.89 -11.30
CA ALA A 22 56.45 28.96 -12.25
C ALA A 22 57.36 30.04 -11.61
N GLY A 23 57.09 30.45 -10.38
CA GLY A 23 57.92 31.41 -9.64
C GLY A 23 59.35 30.91 -9.41
N LEU A 24 59.52 29.64 -9.02
CA LEU A 24 60.84 29.01 -8.86
C LEU A 24 61.59 28.93 -10.20
N PHE A 25 60.89 28.58 -11.28
CA PHE A 25 61.47 28.52 -12.62
C PHE A 25 61.96 29.89 -13.09
N VAL A 26 61.17 30.95 -12.91
CA VAL A 26 61.58 32.33 -13.26
C VAL A 26 62.82 32.74 -12.49
N ARG A 27 62.89 32.43 -11.19
CA ARG A 27 64.06 32.73 -10.36
C ARG A 27 65.30 31.98 -10.85
N HIS A 28 65.18 30.68 -11.08
CA HIS A 28 66.30 29.85 -11.54
C HIS A 28 66.78 30.24 -12.94
N ALA A 29 65.86 30.57 -13.85
CA ALA A 29 66.21 31.10 -15.16
C ALA A 29 67.01 32.40 -15.06
N GLY A 30 66.65 33.30 -14.14
CA GLY A 30 67.40 34.53 -13.88
C GLY A 30 68.84 34.29 -13.42
N GLU A 31 69.07 33.28 -12.57
CA GLU A 31 70.41 32.89 -12.10
C GLU A 31 71.28 32.35 -13.25
N ILE A 32 70.74 31.43 -14.06
CA ILE A 32 71.43 30.88 -15.24
C ILE A 32 71.82 31.99 -16.24
N ILE A 33 70.93 32.94 -16.45
CA ILE A 33 71.17 34.06 -17.37
C ILE A 33 72.31 34.93 -16.89
N GLN A 34 72.35 35.25 -15.59
CA GLN A 34 73.45 36.01 -15.03
C GLN A 34 74.77 35.29 -15.32
N GLU A 35 74.88 34.00 -14.98
CA GLU A 35 76.09 33.22 -15.26
C GLU A 35 76.48 33.21 -16.75
N GLN A 36 75.51 33.09 -17.66
CA GLN A 36 75.76 33.11 -19.11
C GLN A 36 76.26 34.46 -19.61
N ILE A 37 75.67 35.56 -19.16
CA ILE A 37 76.10 36.92 -19.50
C ILE A 37 77.51 37.16 -18.98
N GLU A 38 77.79 36.75 -17.74
CA GLU A 38 79.11 36.86 -17.13
C GLU A 38 80.16 36.05 -17.91
N HIS A 39 79.84 34.81 -18.27
CA HIS A 39 80.75 33.96 -19.05
C HIS A 39 81.01 34.52 -20.45
N ARG A 40 79.97 34.94 -21.17
CA ARG A 40 80.11 35.55 -22.52
C ARG A 40 80.94 36.82 -22.50
N GLY A 41 80.66 37.74 -21.58
CA GLY A 41 81.40 39.00 -21.53
C GLY A 41 82.86 38.81 -21.11
N ARG A 42 83.17 37.81 -20.27
CA ARG A 42 84.57 37.42 -20.00
C ARG A 42 85.28 36.97 -21.28
N ILE A 43 84.65 36.12 -22.09
CA ILE A 43 85.22 35.65 -23.37
C ILE A 43 85.43 36.82 -24.32
N LEU A 44 84.44 37.69 -24.49
CA LEU A 44 84.53 38.86 -25.37
C LEU A 44 85.68 39.79 -24.97
N LEU A 45 85.80 40.12 -23.68
CA LEU A 45 86.88 40.96 -23.18
C LEU A 45 88.24 40.30 -23.36
N GLN A 46 88.38 39.01 -23.04
CA GLN A 46 89.65 38.29 -23.22
C GLN A 46 90.07 38.20 -24.68
N ALA A 47 89.12 37.99 -25.60
CA ALA A 47 89.39 37.88 -27.03
C ALA A 47 90.02 39.16 -27.60
N VAL A 48 89.58 40.33 -27.12
CA VAL A 48 90.07 41.62 -27.62
C VAL A 48 91.12 42.29 -26.73
N ALA A 49 91.30 41.83 -25.47
CA ALA A 49 92.24 42.43 -24.52
C ALA A 49 93.68 42.47 -25.05
N LYS A 50 94.12 41.41 -25.75
CA LYS A 50 95.45 41.36 -26.36
C LYS A 50 95.61 42.40 -27.49
N GLN A 51 94.58 42.56 -28.32
CA GLN A 51 94.58 43.54 -29.40
C GLN A 51 94.52 44.97 -28.87
N ALA A 52 93.72 45.21 -27.82
CA ALA A 52 93.64 46.51 -27.15
C ALA A 52 94.98 46.89 -26.49
N MET A 53 95.63 45.93 -25.81
CA MET A 53 96.96 46.12 -25.22
C MET A 53 98.00 46.52 -26.26
N GLU A 54 98.03 45.84 -27.41
CA GLU A 54 98.99 46.11 -28.48
C GLU A 54 98.75 47.46 -29.15
N ALA A 55 97.48 47.87 -29.31
CA ALA A 55 97.12 49.18 -29.83
C ALA A 55 97.49 50.32 -28.85
N ILE A 56 97.25 50.14 -27.55
CA ILE A 56 97.69 51.10 -26.51
C ILE A 56 99.22 51.21 -26.49
N ARG A 57 99.94 50.08 -26.63
CA ARG A 57 101.41 50.03 -26.65
C ARG A 57 102.02 50.85 -27.78
N HIS A 58 101.42 50.83 -28.97
CA HIS A 58 101.91 51.56 -30.14
C HIS A 58 101.35 52.98 -30.27
N GLY A 59 100.50 53.41 -29.33
CA GLY A 59 99.80 54.70 -29.44
C GLY A 59 98.79 54.77 -30.58
N ASP A 60 98.35 53.63 -31.12
CA ASP A 60 97.34 53.52 -32.17
C ASP A 60 95.93 53.64 -31.57
N PHE A 61 95.63 54.83 -31.05
CA PHE A 61 94.33 55.22 -30.51
C PHE A 61 93.30 55.53 -31.62
N GLY A 62 93.71 55.43 -32.88
CA GLY A 62 92.88 55.62 -34.07
C GLY A 62 92.36 54.28 -34.57
N ALA A 63 92.98 53.74 -35.63
CA ALA A 63 92.49 52.55 -36.32
C ALA A 63 92.53 51.28 -35.45
N GLY A 64 93.53 51.16 -34.57
CA GLY A 64 93.73 49.99 -33.70
C GLY A 64 92.62 49.81 -32.65
N LEU A 65 92.49 50.77 -31.73
CA LEU A 65 91.48 50.69 -30.67
C LEU A 65 90.04 50.88 -31.16
N GLU A 66 89.82 51.71 -32.19
CA GLU A 66 88.48 51.81 -32.80
C GLU A 66 88.11 50.50 -33.50
N GLY A 67 89.09 49.80 -34.12
CA GLY A 67 88.90 48.47 -34.67
C GLY A 67 88.44 47.45 -33.62
N VAL A 68 89.02 47.48 -32.42
CA VAL A 68 88.63 46.63 -31.28
C VAL A 68 87.22 46.92 -30.79
N VAL A 69 86.89 48.21 -30.61
CA VAL A 69 85.55 48.60 -30.16
C VAL A 69 84.50 48.28 -31.23
N ARG A 70 84.82 48.49 -32.51
CA ARG A 70 83.94 48.18 -33.64
C ARG A 70 83.74 46.67 -33.78
N SER A 71 84.77 45.84 -33.57
CA SER A 71 84.63 44.38 -33.61
C SER A 71 83.75 43.85 -32.48
N LEU A 72 83.87 44.40 -31.27
CA LEU A 72 82.94 44.10 -30.17
C LEU A 72 81.51 44.51 -30.49
N LYS A 73 81.30 45.67 -31.13
CA LYS A 73 79.96 46.17 -31.46
C LYS A 73 79.28 45.38 -32.59
N LEU A 74 80.01 44.57 -33.34
CA LEU A 74 79.42 43.62 -34.30
C LEU A 74 78.65 42.49 -33.61
N ASP A 75 78.96 42.20 -32.34
CA ASP A 75 78.18 41.22 -31.57
C ASP A 75 76.78 41.78 -31.24
N PRO A 76 75.71 41.05 -31.59
CA PRO A 76 74.33 41.51 -31.41
C PRO A 76 73.94 41.77 -29.95
N ASP A 77 74.68 41.26 -28.97
CA ASP A 77 74.39 41.41 -27.54
C ASP A 77 75.16 42.61 -26.92
N VAL A 78 76.15 43.17 -27.63
CA VAL A 78 76.95 44.30 -27.14
C VAL A 78 76.23 45.64 -27.37
N ASP A 79 75.79 46.24 -26.27
CA ASP A 79 75.19 47.58 -26.23
C ASP A 79 76.25 48.69 -26.31
N ILE A 80 77.35 48.53 -25.58
CA ILE A 80 78.39 49.55 -25.47
C ILE A 80 79.77 48.89 -25.32
N ALA A 81 80.78 49.45 -25.95
CA ALA A 81 82.18 49.08 -25.75
C ALA A 81 83.02 50.34 -25.56
N ILE A 82 83.92 50.32 -24.59
CA ILE A 82 84.74 51.47 -24.19
C ILE A 82 86.13 50.98 -23.85
N VAL A 83 87.16 51.70 -24.31
CA VAL A 83 88.54 51.53 -23.87
C VAL A 83 89.01 52.85 -23.27
N VAL A 84 89.61 52.79 -22.09
CA VAL A 84 90.12 53.94 -21.35
C VAL A 84 91.59 53.76 -21.01
N ASP A 85 92.32 54.86 -20.81
CA ASP A 85 93.68 54.86 -20.28
C ASP A 85 93.71 54.66 -18.75
N SER A 86 94.92 54.65 -18.18
CA SER A 86 95.16 54.50 -16.73
C SER A 86 94.62 55.66 -15.89
N GLU A 87 94.31 56.81 -16.50
CA GLU A 87 93.71 57.97 -15.86
C GLU A 87 92.18 58.04 -16.03
N GLY A 88 91.60 57.10 -16.78
CA GLY A 88 90.17 57.02 -17.07
C GLY A 88 89.70 57.87 -18.26
N ASN A 89 90.60 58.40 -19.09
CA ASN A 89 90.23 59.11 -20.31
C ASN A 89 89.81 58.09 -21.38
N ILE A 90 88.70 58.34 -22.07
CA ILE A 90 88.16 57.43 -23.07
C ILE A 90 88.98 57.51 -24.36
N LEU A 91 89.75 56.46 -24.62
CA LEU A 91 90.60 56.28 -25.79
C LEU A 91 89.77 55.85 -27.01
N ALA A 92 88.82 54.94 -26.82
CA ALA A 92 87.89 54.50 -27.85
C ALA A 92 86.52 54.21 -27.25
N HIS A 93 85.46 54.53 -27.99
CA HIS A 93 84.08 54.31 -27.54
C HIS A 93 83.22 53.90 -28.73
N SER A 94 82.27 53.01 -28.49
CA SER A 94 81.25 52.58 -29.47
C SER A 94 80.30 53.70 -29.95
N ASP A 95 80.47 54.92 -29.42
CA ASP A 95 79.76 56.15 -29.76
C ASP A 95 80.83 57.22 -29.91
N GLU A 96 81.17 57.56 -31.15
CA GLU A 96 82.29 58.43 -31.49
C GLU A 96 82.17 59.83 -30.84
N LYS A 97 80.95 60.26 -30.50
CA LYS A 97 80.69 61.55 -29.84
C LYS A 97 81.21 61.62 -28.40
N LYS A 98 81.54 60.48 -27.80
CA LYS A 98 82.04 60.39 -26.41
C LYS A 98 83.56 60.18 -26.33
N LYS A 99 84.26 60.11 -27.47
CA LYS A 99 85.72 60.00 -27.53
C LYS A 99 86.37 61.23 -26.88
N GLY A 100 87.41 61.02 -26.06
CA GLY A 100 88.10 62.10 -25.34
C GLY A 100 87.36 62.66 -24.12
N SER A 101 86.15 62.17 -23.81
CA SER A 101 85.52 62.43 -22.51
C SER A 101 86.12 61.54 -21.42
N LYS A 102 85.96 61.93 -20.15
CA LYS A 102 86.48 61.15 -19.02
C LYS A 102 85.41 60.21 -18.49
N LEU A 103 85.75 58.95 -18.29
CA LEU A 103 84.85 58.00 -17.64
C LEU A 103 84.61 58.46 -16.20
N PHE A 104 83.36 58.38 -15.74
CA PHE A 104 83.04 58.69 -14.35
C PHE A 104 83.65 57.59 -13.47
N LEU A 105 84.83 57.84 -12.89
CA LEU A 105 85.59 56.88 -12.07
C LEU A 105 84.88 56.60 -10.73
N SER A 106 83.76 55.89 -10.78
CA SER A 106 83.10 55.41 -9.58
C SER A 106 84.03 54.45 -8.82
N LEU A 107 83.74 54.17 -7.55
CA LEU A 107 84.52 53.21 -6.76
C LEU A 107 84.69 51.87 -7.50
N TRP A 108 83.65 51.42 -8.22
CA TRP A 108 83.70 50.22 -9.04
C TRP A 108 84.67 50.32 -10.22
N ASP A 109 84.73 51.47 -10.90
CA ASP A 109 85.66 51.66 -12.02
C ASP A 109 87.12 51.68 -11.54
N GLN A 110 87.37 52.22 -10.35
CA GLN A 110 88.69 52.16 -9.71
C GLN A 110 89.08 50.73 -9.31
N ASP A 111 88.13 49.92 -8.89
CA ASP A 111 88.35 48.51 -8.57
C ASP A 111 88.62 47.68 -9.83
N VAL A 112 87.87 47.93 -10.91
CA VAL A 112 88.09 47.32 -12.24
C VAL A 112 89.52 47.56 -12.70
N MET A 113 90.02 48.81 -12.59
CA MET A 113 91.36 49.21 -13.00
C MET A 113 92.49 48.52 -12.22
N LYS A 114 92.19 48.01 -11.02
CA LYS A 114 93.13 47.30 -10.13
C LYS A 114 92.99 45.78 -10.21
N SER A 115 91.90 45.27 -10.77
CA SER A 115 91.61 43.84 -10.85
C SER A 115 92.19 43.20 -12.12
N ALA A 116 92.90 42.08 -11.96
CA ALA A 116 93.34 41.24 -13.07
C ALA A 116 92.22 40.36 -13.65
N VAL A 117 91.09 40.29 -12.95
CA VAL A 117 89.92 39.47 -13.32
C VAL A 117 88.80 40.40 -13.79
N PRO A 118 88.07 40.07 -14.86
CA PRO A 118 86.89 40.82 -15.28
C PRO A 118 85.90 40.99 -14.13
N MET A 119 85.52 42.23 -13.85
CA MET A 119 84.52 42.59 -12.84
C MET A 119 83.22 42.98 -13.52
N ILE A 120 82.11 42.72 -12.85
CA ILE A 120 80.77 42.79 -13.45
C ILE A 120 79.89 43.67 -12.58
N ARG A 121 79.10 44.52 -13.23
CA ARG A 121 78.12 45.38 -12.59
C ARG A 121 76.86 45.43 -13.43
N HIS A 122 75.73 45.25 -12.77
CA HIS A 122 74.44 45.48 -13.39
C HIS A 122 74.10 46.98 -13.36
N ASP A 123 74.03 47.59 -14.54
CA ASP A 123 73.50 48.94 -14.75
C ASP A 123 71.98 48.85 -14.95
N LYS A 124 71.25 48.94 -13.82
CA LYS A 124 69.79 48.88 -13.79
C LYS A 124 69.12 50.00 -14.58
N SER A 125 69.78 51.15 -14.72
CA SER A 125 69.20 52.34 -15.38
C SER A 125 69.09 52.17 -16.89
N ASN A 126 70.04 51.45 -17.49
CA ASN A 126 70.11 51.18 -18.92
C ASN A 126 69.82 49.71 -19.26
N ALA A 127 69.37 48.90 -18.30
CA ALA A 127 69.07 47.47 -18.45
C ALA A 127 70.19 46.70 -19.17
N ARG A 128 71.41 46.80 -18.63
CA ARG A 128 72.60 46.16 -19.19
C ARG A 128 73.57 45.70 -18.11
N TYR A 129 74.34 44.68 -18.42
CA TYR A 129 75.48 44.26 -17.60
C TYR A 129 76.76 44.85 -18.16
N ILE A 130 77.45 45.64 -17.36
CA ILE A 130 78.76 46.21 -17.71
C ILE A 130 79.83 45.32 -17.11
N ILE A 131 80.72 44.87 -17.98
CA ILE A 131 81.84 43.99 -17.64
C ILE A 131 83.10 44.78 -17.96
N GLY A 132 83.92 45.01 -16.95
CA GLY A 132 85.15 45.77 -17.04
C GLY A 132 86.36 44.89 -16.74
N MET A 133 87.45 45.06 -17.48
CA MET A 133 88.71 44.38 -17.23
C MET A 133 89.88 45.34 -17.41
N ALA A 134 90.81 45.36 -16.45
CA ALA A 134 92.07 46.09 -16.61
C ALA A 134 92.93 45.47 -17.71
N ILE A 135 93.52 46.33 -18.54
CA ILE A 135 94.52 45.96 -19.53
C ILE A 135 95.88 46.05 -18.84
N GLN A 136 96.49 44.90 -18.55
CA GLN A 136 97.72 44.83 -17.78
C GLN A 136 98.94 44.62 -18.69
N GLY A 137 99.99 45.44 -18.51
CA GLY A 137 101.26 45.31 -19.22
C GLY A 137 102.47 45.18 -18.29
N PRO A 138 103.64 44.75 -18.79
CA PRO A 138 104.86 44.63 -18.00
C PRO A 138 105.39 46.00 -17.51
N ARG A 139 106.06 46.01 -16.35
CA ARG A 139 106.55 47.22 -15.65
C ARG A 139 107.68 47.97 -16.37
N SER A 140 108.41 47.31 -17.27
CA SER A 140 109.47 47.91 -18.07
C SER A 140 109.56 47.21 -19.43
N PHE A 141 109.51 47.98 -20.51
CA PHE A 141 109.78 47.50 -21.87
C PHE A 141 111.25 47.79 -22.18
N ARG A 142 112.06 46.75 -22.33
CA ARG A 142 113.37 46.85 -23.00
C ARG A 142 113.19 46.34 -24.42
N GLU A 143 113.62 47.16 -25.37
CA GLU A 143 113.57 46.83 -26.80
C GLU A 143 114.67 45.80 -27.09
N GLY A 144 114.25 44.60 -27.50
CA GLY A 144 115.15 43.49 -27.86
C GLY A 144 115.49 42.54 -26.71
N ASP A 145 114.59 41.58 -26.44
CA ASP A 145 114.92 40.16 -26.19
C ASP A 145 113.63 39.35 -26.02
N ILE A 146 113.62 38.17 -26.64
CA ILE A 146 112.50 37.23 -26.67
C ILE A 146 112.49 36.44 -25.36
N GLU A 147 111.56 36.76 -24.45
CA GLU A 147 110.97 35.74 -23.58
C GLU A 147 109.56 36.14 -23.12
N LEU A 148 108.58 35.39 -23.61
CA LEU A 148 107.17 35.54 -23.31
C LEU A 148 106.87 34.84 -21.97
N MET A 149 106.91 35.58 -20.86
CA MET A 149 106.29 35.12 -19.62
C MET A 149 105.17 36.09 -19.22
N LEU A 150 103.93 35.61 -19.34
CA LEU A 150 102.78 36.23 -18.68
C LEU A 150 103.13 36.39 -17.20
N PRO A 151 102.98 37.59 -16.58
CA PRO A 151 103.18 37.71 -15.15
C PRO A 151 102.02 37.03 -14.43
N THR A 152 102.19 35.74 -14.11
CA THR A 152 101.57 35.12 -12.95
C THR A 152 102.14 35.78 -11.70
N GLY A 153 101.40 36.74 -11.14
CA GLY A 153 101.62 37.25 -9.79
C GLY A 153 102.74 38.28 -9.66
N GLN A 154 102.34 39.52 -9.36
CA GLN A 154 103.14 40.62 -8.81
C GLN A 154 104.00 41.43 -9.80
N SER A 155 103.34 42.44 -10.38
CA SER A 155 103.87 43.74 -10.86
C SER A 155 103.56 44.08 -12.33
N ALA A 156 102.35 43.78 -12.80
CA ALA A 156 101.83 44.39 -14.02
C ALA A 156 101.28 45.80 -13.73
N ILE A 157 101.57 46.78 -14.59
CA ILE A 157 100.96 48.12 -14.51
C ILE A 157 99.65 48.07 -15.33
N SER A 158 98.58 48.61 -14.75
CA SER A 158 97.34 48.84 -15.49
C SER A 158 97.58 49.93 -16.53
N LEU A 159 97.56 49.56 -17.80
CA LEU A 159 97.69 50.48 -18.94
C LEU A 159 96.38 51.21 -19.24
N GLY A 160 95.28 50.72 -18.66
CA GLY A 160 93.92 51.19 -18.90
C GLY A 160 92.92 50.08 -18.60
N ALA A 161 91.67 50.25 -19.03
CA ALA A 161 90.65 49.22 -18.93
C ALA A 161 89.77 49.19 -20.16
N ILE A 162 89.18 48.02 -20.40
CA ILE A 162 88.16 47.81 -21.40
C ILE A 162 86.84 47.47 -20.71
N TYR A 163 85.76 48.09 -21.18
CA TYR A 163 84.40 47.88 -20.71
C TYR A 163 83.53 47.42 -21.87
N VAL A 164 82.75 46.38 -21.65
CA VAL A 164 81.71 45.90 -22.55
C VAL A 164 80.40 45.85 -21.78
N GLY A 165 79.39 46.56 -22.27
CA GLY A 165 78.02 46.47 -21.78
C GLY A 165 77.20 45.56 -22.67
N LEU A 166 76.61 44.52 -22.09
CA LEU A 166 75.72 43.58 -22.76
C LEU A 166 74.25 43.95 -22.48
N SER A 167 73.43 44.08 -23.52
CA SER A 167 72.02 44.47 -23.40
C SER A 167 71.16 43.34 -22.83
N GLU A 168 70.30 43.65 -21.85
CA GLU A 168 69.29 42.70 -21.40
C GLU A 168 68.06 42.64 -22.32
N ALA A 169 67.90 43.56 -23.27
CA ALA A 169 66.64 43.77 -23.98
C ALA A 169 66.17 42.51 -24.74
N LYS A 170 67.07 41.87 -25.50
CA LYS A 170 66.76 40.64 -26.27
C LYS A 170 66.48 39.45 -25.36
N ILE A 171 67.25 39.32 -24.27
CA ILE A 171 67.09 38.24 -23.29
C ILE A 171 65.73 38.40 -22.58
N ARG A 172 65.38 39.62 -22.18
CA ARG A 172 64.12 39.94 -21.51
C ARG A 172 62.89 39.71 -22.40
N GLU A 173 62.99 39.97 -23.70
CA GLU A 173 61.91 39.68 -24.65
C GLU A 173 61.59 38.18 -24.72
N HIS A 174 62.61 37.33 -24.90
CA HIS A 174 62.44 35.88 -24.89
C HIS A 174 61.91 35.34 -23.55
N ILE A 175 62.31 35.94 -22.42
CA ILE A 175 61.77 35.59 -21.10
C ILE A 175 60.29 35.93 -21.00
N ASN A 176 59.88 37.14 -21.38
CA ASN A 176 58.47 37.55 -21.32
C ASN A 176 57.60 36.64 -22.19
N GLN A 177 58.07 36.26 -23.38
CA GLN A 177 57.38 35.28 -24.23
C GLN A 177 57.28 33.91 -23.56
N THR A 178 58.35 33.44 -22.93
CA THR A 178 58.36 32.14 -22.21
C THR A 178 57.43 32.16 -21.00
N ILE A 179 57.45 33.22 -20.20
CA ILE A 179 56.55 33.40 -19.05
C ILE A 179 55.09 33.43 -19.52
N LEU A 180 54.78 34.19 -20.57
CA LEU A 180 53.44 34.26 -21.12
C LEU A 180 52.97 32.90 -21.63
N PHE A 181 53.85 32.15 -22.31
CA PHE A 181 53.55 30.79 -22.79
C PHE A 181 53.28 29.80 -21.64
N VAL A 182 54.10 29.81 -20.60
CA VAL A 182 53.92 28.97 -19.40
C VAL A 182 52.62 29.35 -18.67
N ALA A 183 52.36 30.65 -18.49
CA ALA A 183 51.14 31.13 -17.85
C ALA A 183 49.88 30.75 -18.65
N ALA A 184 49.91 30.90 -19.98
CA ALA A 184 48.82 30.49 -20.86
C ALA A 184 48.58 28.98 -20.81
N SER A 185 49.65 28.18 -20.81
CA SER A 185 49.58 26.72 -20.69
C SER A 185 48.96 26.29 -19.35
N LEU A 186 49.38 26.91 -18.26
CA LEU A 186 48.80 26.66 -16.94
C LEU A 186 47.32 27.06 -16.88
N GLY A 187 46.96 28.21 -17.45
CA GLY A 187 45.58 28.66 -17.56
C GLY A 187 44.70 27.67 -18.35
N ALA A 188 45.22 27.16 -19.48
CA ALA A 188 44.52 26.16 -20.28
C ALA A 188 44.30 24.85 -19.51
N ILE A 189 45.28 24.38 -18.73
CA ILE A 189 45.16 23.19 -17.88
C ILE A 189 44.07 23.39 -16.82
N VAL A 190 44.07 24.55 -16.13
CA VAL A 190 43.08 24.87 -15.09
C VAL A 190 41.67 24.94 -15.68
N LEU A 191 41.52 25.57 -16.85
CA LEU A 191 40.24 25.64 -17.56
C LEU A 191 39.76 24.25 -17.99
N GLY A 192 40.63 23.43 -18.59
CA GLY A 192 40.32 22.06 -18.99
C GLY A 192 39.88 21.20 -17.80
N ALA A 193 40.62 21.24 -16.70
CA ALA A 193 40.26 20.55 -15.46
C ALA A 193 38.89 21.00 -14.93
N SER A 194 38.62 22.31 -14.95
CA SER A 194 37.33 22.87 -14.51
C SER A 194 36.15 22.38 -15.36
N VAL A 195 36.34 22.27 -16.68
CA VAL A 195 35.32 21.75 -17.60
C VAL A 195 35.08 20.25 -17.35
N ILE A 196 36.14 19.44 -17.24
CA ILE A 196 36.04 18.01 -16.95
C ILE A 196 35.27 17.77 -15.65
N VAL A 197 35.60 18.53 -14.60
CA VAL A 197 34.90 18.50 -13.32
C VAL A 197 33.41 18.83 -13.45
N ALA A 198 33.07 19.87 -14.22
CA ALA A 198 31.69 20.26 -14.43
C ALA A 198 30.90 19.16 -15.15
N LEU A 199 31.51 18.52 -16.15
CA LEU A 199 30.93 17.38 -16.87
C LEU A 199 30.77 16.15 -15.97
N PHE A 200 31.79 15.78 -15.19
CA PHE A 200 31.73 14.66 -14.24
C PHE A 200 30.65 14.88 -13.18
N THR A 201 30.54 16.11 -12.66
CA THR A 201 29.49 16.48 -11.71
C THR A 201 28.10 16.34 -12.32
N LYS A 202 27.92 16.75 -13.58
CA LYS A 202 26.63 16.72 -14.27
C LYS A 202 26.23 15.30 -14.68
N ARG A 203 27.17 14.48 -15.14
CA ARG A 203 26.90 13.12 -15.66
C ARG A 203 26.85 12.04 -14.58
N ILE A 204 27.64 12.16 -13.49
CA ILE A 204 27.79 11.09 -12.50
C ILE A 204 27.32 11.56 -11.12
N VAL A 205 27.91 12.63 -10.58
CA VAL A 205 27.71 13.00 -9.15
C VAL A 205 26.26 13.41 -8.85
N ARG A 206 25.63 14.24 -9.70
CA ARG A 206 24.25 14.68 -9.48
C ARG A 206 23.23 13.52 -9.58
N PRO A 207 23.23 12.70 -10.66
CA PRO A 207 22.31 11.56 -10.73
C PRO A 207 22.46 10.57 -9.58
N LEU A 208 23.68 10.28 -9.11
CA LEU A 208 23.90 9.40 -7.96
C LEU A 208 23.33 9.98 -6.66
N HIS A 209 23.44 11.30 -6.47
CA HIS A 209 22.84 11.96 -5.31
C HIS A 209 21.30 11.95 -5.36
N ASP A 210 20.71 12.18 -6.54
CA ASP A 210 19.26 12.14 -6.73
C ASP A 210 18.72 10.72 -6.53
N LEU A 211 19.43 9.69 -7.02
CA LEU A 211 19.10 8.29 -6.77
C LEU A 211 19.14 7.94 -5.29
N ASN A 212 20.17 8.39 -4.58
CA ASN A 212 20.28 8.15 -3.13
C ASN A 212 19.13 8.82 -2.36
N ARG A 213 18.76 10.06 -2.72
CA ARG A 213 17.60 10.74 -2.13
C ARG A 213 16.30 9.98 -2.40
N ALA A 214 16.04 9.58 -3.64
CA ALA A 214 14.85 8.81 -3.99
C ALA A 214 14.80 7.45 -3.28
N THR A 215 15.95 6.81 -3.07
CA THR A 215 16.05 5.55 -2.31
C THR A 215 15.69 5.76 -0.85
N GLN A 216 16.13 6.86 -0.22
CA GLN A 216 15.74 7.21 1.13
C GLN A 216 14.24 7.53 1.24
N GLU A 217 13.67 8.24 0.27
CA GLU A 217 12.22 8.50 0.20
C GLU A 217 11.42 7.19 0.08
N LEU A 218 11.87 6.26 -0.77
CA LEU A 218 11.27 4.94 -0.92
C LEU A 218 11.32 4.15 0.39
N ALA A 219 12.47 4.14 1.07
CA ALA A 219 12.62 3.50 2.39
C ALA A 219 11.74 4.14 3.47
N GLY A 220 11.46 5.44 3.36
CA GLY A 220 10.49 6.16 4.19
C GLY A 220 9.02 5.88 3.85
N GLY A 221 8.73 5.00 2.89
CA GLY A 221 7.37 4.60 2.50
C GLY A 221 6.81 5.34 1.29
N ASN A 222 7.55 6.27 0.68
CA ASN A 222 7.10 6.95 -0.53
C ASN A 222 7.30 6.08 -1.78
N LEU A 223 6.32 5.23 -2.09
CA LEU A 223 6.28 4.41 -3.32
C LEU A 223 6.10 5.23 -4.61
N ASN A 224 6.01 6.57 -4.51
CA ASN A 224 5.94 7.49 -5.64
C ASN A 224 7.28 8.10 -6.06
N ALA A 225 8.34 7.83 -5.30
CA ALA A 225 9.69 8.31 -5.64
C ALA A 225 10.09 7.86 -7.06
N GLN A 226 10.59 8.79 -7.86
CA GLN A 226 11.08 8.52 -9.20
C GLN A 226 12.37 9.30 -9.47
N VAL A 227 13.26 8.68 -10.22
CA VAL A 227 14.53 9.28 -10.62
C VAL A 227 14.52 9.51 -12.13
N LYS A 228 14.92 10.70 -12.56
CA LYS A 228 15.04 11.02 -13.99
C LYS A 228 16.22 10.26 -14.60
N VAL A 229 15.97 9.54 -15.69
CA VAL A 229 17.02 8.89 -16.48
C VAL A 229 17.70 9.96 -17.34
N ALA A 230 18.93 10.32 -17.00
CA ALA A 230 19.67 11.42 -17.63
C ALA A 230 20.77 10.97 -18.60
N SER A 231 21.08 9.67 -18.62
CA SER A 231 22.14 9.04 -19.42
C SER A 231 21.70 7.63 -19.81
N GLU A 232 22.34 7.05 -20.83
CA GLU A 232 22.14 5.64 -21.27
C GLU A 232 23.24 4.70 -20.75
N ASP A 233 24.15 5.22 -19.91
CA ASP A 233 25.21 4.47 -19.25
C ASP A 233 24.72 3.65 -18.04
N GLU A 234 25.65 3.08 -17.26
CA GLU A 234 25.38 2.29 -16.07
C GLU A 234 24.58 3.08 -15.01
N VAL A 235 24.79 4.40 -14.91
CA VAL A 235 24.05 5.27 -14.00
C VAL A 235 22.60 5.41 -14.47
N GLY A 236 22.40 5.53 -15.78
CA GLY A 236 21.08 5.50 -16.42
C GLY A 236 20.33 4.18 -16.22
N GLN A 237 21.01 3.05 -16.38
CA GLN A 237 20.46 1.71 -16.17
C GLN A 237 20.05 1.49 -14.71
N LEU A 238 20.83 2.02 -13.76
CA LEU A 238 20.50 1.96 -12.33
C LEU A 238 19.24 2.78 -12.01
N ALA A 239 19.11 3.99 -12.56
CA ALA A 239 17.90 4.80 -12.41
C ALA A 239 16.67 4.11 -13.01
N THR A 240 16.82 3.46 -14.17
CA THR A 240 15.75 2.68 -14.81
C THR A 240 15.32 1.48 -13.95
N SER A 241 16.29 0.75 -13.41
CA SER A 241 16.06 -0.40 -12.53
C SER A 241 15.37 0.01 -11.23
N PHE A 242 15.77 1.14 -10.64
CA PHE A 242 15.11 1.73 -9.48
C PHE A 242 13.65 2.10 -9.75
N ASN A 243 13.37 2.76 -10.87
CA ASN A 243 11.99 3.11 -11.25
C ASN A 243 11.12 1.86 -11.48
N LYS A 244 11.67 0.81 -12.10
CA LYS A 244 10.98 -0.47 -12.31
C LYS A 244 10.68 -1.18 -10.98
N MET A 245 11.63 -1.20 -10.05
CA MET A 245 11.44 -1.75 -8.71
C MET A 245 10.34 -0.99 -7.96
N THR A 246 10.40 0.35 -7.96
CA THR A 246 9.41 1.19 -7.30
C THR A 246 8.00 0.97 -7.85
N LYS A 247 7.87 0.85 -9.19
CA LYS A 247 6.59 0.53 -9.84
C LYS A 247 6.03 -0.82 -9.38
N ARG A 248 6.86 -1.88 -9.36
CA ARG A 248 6.44 -3.22 -8.90
C ARG A 248 6.04 -3.22 -7.42
N LEU A 249 6.77 -2.51 -6.57
CA LEU A 249 6.43 -2.39 -5.15
C LEU A 249 5.07 -1.69 -4.98
N ARG A 250 4.83 -0.58 -5.70
CA ARG A 250 3.54 0.12 -5.69
C ARG A 250 2.38 -0.79 -6.12
N GLU A 251 2.53 -1.46 -7.26
CA GLU A 251 1.51 -2.38 -7.79
C GLU A 251 1.23 -3.52 -6.80
N THR A 252 2.28 -4.07 -6.18
CA THR A 252 2.16 -5.14 -5.17
C THR A 252 1.45 -4.64 -3.91
N THR A 253 1.79 -3.45 -3.41
CA THR A 253 1.14 -2.86 -2.23
C THR A 253 -0.33 -2.56 -2.48
N ILE A 254 -0.67 -1.98 -3.64
CA ILE A 254 -2.07 -1.73 -4.02
C ILE A 254 -2.84 -3.06 -4.10
N SER A 255 -2.27 -4.07 -4.78
CA SER A 255 -2.89 -5.39 -4.92
C SER A 255 -3.09 -6.08 -3.56
N LYS A 256 -2.10 -5.98 -2.66
CA LYS A 256 -2.19 -6.52 -1.30
C LYS A 256 -3.32 -5.85 -0.50
N ASN A 257 -3.39 -4.51 -0.51
CA ASN A 257 -4.43 -3.77 0.21
C ASN A 257 -5.84 -4.10 -0.34
N GLN A 258 -5.97 -4.27 -1.66
CA GLN A 258 -7.22 -4.72 -2.29
C GLN A 258 -7.61 -6.13 -1.82
N LEU A 259 -6.64 -7.05 -1.79
CA LEU A 259 -6.88 -8.41 -1.33
C LEU A 259 -7.28 -8.46 0.14
N GLU A 260 -6.63 -7.68 1.01
CA GLU A 260 -6.98 -7.57 2.43
C GLU A 260 -8.43 -7.08 2.61
N SER A 261 -8.84 -6.04 1.85
CA SER A 261 -10.22 -5.55 1.89
C SER A 261 -11.24 -6.60 1.43
N ILE A 262 -10.93 -7.35 0.36
CA ILE A 262 -11.79 -8.44 -0.13
C ILE A 262 -11.91 -9.55 0.92
N VAL A 263 -10.79 -9.94 1.54
CA VAL A 263 -10.77 -10.97 2.59
C VAL A 263 -11.61 -10.54 3.78
N GLU A 264 -11.50 -9.29 4.23
CA GLU A 264 -12.32 -8.75 5.33
C GLU A 264 -13.82 -8.79 4.99
N GLN A 265 -14.20 -8.30 3.80
CA GLN A 265 -15.59 -8.33 3.33
C GLN A 265 -16.14 -9.76 3.23
N LYS A 266 -15.37 -10.68 2.67
CA LYS A 266 -15.76 -12.10 2.54
C LYS A 266 -15.88 -12.78 3.90
N THR A 267 -14.96 -12.49 4.82
CA THR A 267 -15.01 -13.04 6.18
C THR A 267 -16.27 -12.60 6.91
N LYS A 268 -16.65 -11.32 6.79
CA LYS A 268 -17.91 -10.81 7.34
C LYS A 268 -19.13 -11.49 6.72
N ALA A 269 -19.18 -11.58 5.39
CA ALA A 269 -20.29 -12.23 4.69
C ALA A 269 -20.43 -13.72 5.05
N ILE A 270 -19.31 -14.43 5.20
CA ILE A 270 -19.32 -15.84 5.66
C ILE A 270 -19.84 -15.95 7.08
N LYS A 271 -19.47 -15.03 7.98
CA LYS A 271 -19.97 -15.00 9.36
C LYS A 271 -21.49 -14.82 9.40
N ASP A 272 -22.00 -13.82 8.69
CA ASP A 272 -23.44 -13.51 8.64
C ASP A 272 -24.23 -14.70 8.03
N ALA A 273 -23.69 -15.33 6.98
CA ALA A 273 -24.27 -16.51 6.36
C ALA A 273 -24.28 -17.73 7.32
N ASN A 274 -23.21 -17.93 8.10
CA ASN A 274 -23.14 -19.01 9.08
C ASN A 274 -24.13 -18.82 10.23
N GLU A 275 -24.34 -17.59 10.70
CA GLU A 275 -25.34 -17.28 11.73
C GLU A 275 -26.76 -17.61 11.22
N THR A 276 -27.09 -17.18 10.01
CA THR A 276 -28.37 -17.51 9.35
C THR A 276 -28.55 -19.02 9.15
N LEU A 277 -27.49 -19.71 8.73
CA LEU A 277 -27.51 -21.16 8.55
C LEU A 277 -27.74 -21.89 9.88
N LEU A 278 -27.15 -21.39 10.97
CA LEU A 278 -27.33 -21.98 12.29
C LEU A 278 -28.78 -21.83 12.78
N GLU A 279 -29.37 -20.64 12.62
CA GLU A 279 -30.77 -20.37 12.98
C GLU A 279 -31.73 -21.27 12.20
N THR A 280 -31.56 -21.35 10.88
CA THR A 280 -32.39 -22.21 10.02
C THR A 280 -32.24 -23.69 10.35
N ASN A 281 -31.03 -24.15 10.69
CA ASN A 281 -30.80 -25.54 11.10
C ASN A 281 -31.46 -25.85 12.45
N MET A 282 -31.42 -24.92 13.41
CA MET A 282 -32.11 -25.07 14.69
C MET A 282 -33.62 -25.16 14.52
N GLU A 283 -34.21 -24.31 13.69
CA GLU A 283 -35.65 -24.36 13.42
C GLU A 283 -36.04 -25.65 12.70
N LEU A 284 -35.25 -26.08 11.71
CA LEU A 284 -35.48 -27.34 11.01
C LEU A 284 -35.43 -28.54 11.97
N LYS A 285 -34.44 -28.58 12.88
CA LYS A 285 -34.37 -29.63 13.92
C LYS A 285 -35.59 -29.62 14.82
N ARG A 286 -36.06 -28.44 15.25
CA ARG A 286 -37.26 -28.30 16.08
C ARG A 286 -38.50 -28.85 15.36
N LEU A 287 -38.67 -28.56 14.07
CA LEU A 287 -39.77 -29.08 13.27
C LEU A 287 -39.67 -30.61 13.11
N GLN A 288 -38.47 -31.14 12.87
CA GLN A 288 -38.23 -32.59 12.81
C GLN A 288 -38.57 -33.29 14.13
N GLU A 289 -38.21 -32.71 15.28
CA GLU A 289 -38.57 -33.26 16.59
C GLU A 289 -40.08 -33.27 16.82
N LEU A 290 -40.79 -32.20 16.43
CA LEU A 290 -42.25 -32.15 16.53
C LEU A 290 -42.91 -33.20 15.63
N GLU A 291 -42.42 -33.39 14.41
CA GLU A 291 -42.92 -34.42 13.50
C GLU A 291 -42.63 -35.84 14.01
N SER A 292 -41.42 -36.10 14.48
CA SER A 292 -41.04 -37.39 15.07
C SER A 292 -41.92 -37.73 16.28
N ASN A 293 -42.13 -36.76 17.18
CA ASN A 293 -43.04 -36.91 18.32
C ASN A 293 -44.48 -37.20 17.88
N PHE A 294 -44.97 -36.53 16.83
CA PHE A 294 -46.30 -36.80 16.27
C PHE A 294 -46.43 -38.23 15.74
N VAL A 295 -45.45 -38.71 14.95
CA VAL A 295 -45.46 -40.08 14.39
C VAL A 295 -45.41 -41.13 15.50
N SER A 296 -44.59 -40.91 16.53
CA SER A 296 -44.49 -41.78 17.69
C SER A 296 -45.83 -41.88 18.45
N MET A 297 -46.48 -40.74 18.73
CA MET A 297 -47.78 -40.69 19.38
C MET A 297 -48.88 -41.35 18.54
N ALA A 298 -48.92 -41.08 17.23
CA ALA A 298 -49.87 -41.72 16.33
C ALA A 298 -49.72 -43.25 16.33
N SER A 299 -48.47 -43.72 16.28
CA SER A 299 -48.18 -45.16 16.30
C SER A 299 -48.63 -45.82 17.61
N HIS A 300 -48.44 -45.15 18.75
CA HIS A 300 -48.89 -45.65 20.04
C HIS A 300 -50.42 -45.73 20.13
N GLU A 301 -51.11 -44.65 19.75
CA GLU A 301 -52.58 -44.57 19.80
C GLU A 301 -53.27 -45.51 18.81
N LEU A 302 -52.60 -45.89 17.71
CA LEU A 302 -53.09 -46.94 16.79
C LEU A 302 -52.83 -48.36 17.32
N ARG A 303 -51.73 -48.59 18.06
CA ARG A 303 -51.38 -49.91 18.59
C ARG A 303 -52.33 -50.36 19.69
N THR A 304 -52.80 -49.46 20.55
CA THR A 304 -53.72 -49.79 21.66
C THR A 304 -55.03 -50.44 21.19
N PRO A 305 -55.84 -49.83 20.29
CA PRO A 305 -57.08 -50.43 19.81
C PRO A 305 -56.83 -51.72 19.05
N LEU A 306 -55.74 -51.80 18.27
CA LEU A 306 -55.36 -53.02 17.55
C LEU A 306 -55.06 -54.17 18.53
N THR A 307 -54.33 -53.89 19.62
CA THR A 307 -54.03 -54.87 20.67
C THR A 307 -55.29 -55.35 21.36
N SER A 308 -56.24 -54.44 21.64
CA SER A 308 -57.55 -54.80 22.22
C SER A 308 -58.37 -55.68 21.28
N ILE A 309 -58.44 -55.34 19.99
CA ILE A 309 -59.12 -56.16 18.97
C ILE A 309 -58.49 -57.56 18.92
N SER A 310 -57.16 -57.65 18.77
CA SER A 310 -56.45 -58.93 18.75
C SER A 310 -56.65 -59.72 20.05
N GLY A 311 -56.70 -59.06 21.20
CA GLY A 311 -56.97 -59.69 22.49
C GLY A 311 -58.37 -60.30 22.56
N PHE A 312 -59.41 -59.54 22.22
CA PHE A 312 -60.79 -60.03 22.20
C PHE A 312 -60.97 -61.16 21.18
N THR A 313 -60.43 -61.04 19.96
CA THR A 313 -60.51 -62.12 18.97
C THR A 313 -59.78 -63.38 19.44
N THR A 314 -58.63 -63.23 20.10
CA THR A 314 -57.88 -64.39 20.65
C THR A 314 -58.65 -65.08 21.77
N LEU A 315 -59.27 -64.32 22.69
CA LEU A 315 -60.11 -64.87 23.75
C LEU A 315 -61.34 -65.58 23.20
N MET A 316 -61.98 -65.00 22.17
CA MET A 316 -63.10 -65.61 21.47
C MET A 316 -62.72 -66.92 20.79
N LEU A 317 -61.56 -66.99 20.12
CA LEU A 317 -61.08 -68.21 19.47
C LEU A 317 -60.69 -69.28 20.49
N LYS A 318 -59.98 -68.90 21.57
CA LYS A 318 -59.43 -69.85 22.57
C LYS A 318 -60.51 -70.43 23.50
N TYR A 319 -61.55 -69.66 23.80
CA TYR A 319 -62.60 -70.05 24.76
C TYR A 319 -63.99 -70.13 24.12
N ALA A 320 -64.07 -70.28 22.79
CA ALA A 320 -65.32 -70.24 22.02
C ALA A 320 -66.46 -71.08 22.63
N GLU A 321 -66.16 -72.32 23.06
CA GLU A 321 -67.13 -73.26 23.63
C GLU A 321 -67.53 -72.96 25.09
N ARG A 322 -66.77 -72.10 25.78
CA ARG A 322 -66.96 -71.75 27.20
C ARG A 322 -67.55 -70.37 27.42
N LEU A 323 -67.65 -69.55 26.38
CA LEU A 323 -68.20 -68.20 26.47
C LEU A 323 -69.72 -68.24 26.40
N THR A 324 -70.39 -67.48 27.26
CA THR A 324 -71.82 -67.26 27.13
C THR A 324 -72.12 -66.41 25.91
N LYS A 325 -73.34 -66.51 25.37
CA LYS A 325 -73.81 -65.66 24.26
C LYS A 325 -73.67 -64.17 24.58
N GLU A 326 -73.88 -63.79 25.84
CA GLU A 326 -73.71 -62.43 26.33
C GLU A 326 -72.25 -61.98 26.29
N GLN A 327 -71.31 -62.79 26.79
CA GLN A 327 -69.87 -62.49 26.74
C GLN A 327 -69.36 -62.37 25.30
N MET A 328 -69.79 -63.27 24.42
CA MET A 328 -69.45 -63.22 22.99
C MET A 328 -69.98 -61.93 22.33
N THR A 329 -71.22 -61.55 22.64
CA THR A 329 -71.82 -60.30 22.15
C THR A 329 -71.06 -59.08 22.68
N ASN A 330 -70.65 -59.09 23.95
CA ASN A 330 -69.86 -58.01 24.54
C ASN A 330 -68.48 -57.86 23.88
N TYR A 331 -67.78 -58.96 23.59
CA TYR A 331 -66.50 -58.93 22.87
C TYR A 331 -66.66 -58.44 21.42
N LEU A 332 -67.69 -58.90 20.69
CA LEU A 332 -67.98 -58.41 19.35
C LEU A 332 -68.30 -56.91 19.34
N ASN A 333 -69.12 -56.44 20.29
CA ASN A 333 -69.42 -55.02 20.44
C ASN A 333 -68.17 -54.21 20.77
N ALA A 334 -67.27 -54.74 21.61
CA ALA A 334 -65.99 -54.10 21.90
C ALA A 334 -65.08 -54.02 20.64
N ILE A 335 -64.99 -55.08 19.83
CA ILE A 335 -64.23 -55.08 18.57
C ILE A 335 -64.78 -54.07 17.57
N VAL A 336 -66.11 -54.01 17.41
CA VAL A 336 -66.78 -53.05 16.53
C VAL A 336 -66.51 -51.62 17.00
N ALA A 337 -66.61 -51.36 18.30
CA ALA A 337 -66.31 -50.06 18.87
C ALA A 337 -64.84 -49.62 18.66
N GLU A 338 -63.88 -50.54 18.84
CA GLU A 338 -62.47 -50.27 18.63
C GLU A 338 -62.12 -50.07 17.13
N THR A 339 -62.77 -50.82 16.23
CA THR A 339 -62.59 -50.66 14.79
C THR A 339 -63.16 -49.32 14.30
N ALA A 340 -64.34 -48.92 14.81
CA ALA A 340 -64.91 -47.61 14.53
C ALA A 340 -64.04 -46.47 15.11
N ARG A 341 -63.42 -46.68 16.27
CA ARG A 341 -62.44 -45.74 16.85
C ARG A 341 -61.20 -45.61 15.98
N LEU A 342 -60.63 -46.72 15.53
CA LEU A 342 -59.44 -46.73 14.69
C LEU A 342 -59.70 -46.04 13.35
N GLY A 343 -60.84 -46.32 12.70
CA GLY A 343 -61.25 -45.65 11.46
C GLY A 343 -61.37 -44.12 11.62
N ARG A 344 -61.99 -43.65 12.73
CA ARG A 344 -62.03 -42.21 13.03
C ARG A 344 -60.63 -41.62 13.21
N MET A 345 -59.75 -42.29 13.96
CA MET A 345 -58.38 -41.82 14.20
C MET A 345 -57.56 -41.71 12.91
N VAL A 346 -57.66 -42.71 12.02
CA VAL A 346 -56.96 -42.67 10.72
C VAL A 346 -57.43 -41.48 9.89
N ASN A 347 -58.75 -41.26 9.80
CA ASN A 347 -59.31 -40.11 9.08
C ASN A 347 -58.87 -38.79 9.71
N GLU A 348 -58.89 -38.68 11.05
CA GLU A 348 -58.43 -37.49 11.77
C GLU A 348 -56.94 -37.16 11.50
N VAL A 349 -56.08 -38.18 11.43
CA VAL A 349 -54.66 -38.01 11.07
C VAL A 349 -54.49 -37.54 9.62
N LEU A 350 -55.24 -38.16 8.69
CA LEU A 350 -55.21 -37.79 7.27
C LEU A 350 -55.74 -36.37 7.05
N ASP A 351 -56.85 -36.01 7.70
CA ASP A 351 -57.43 -34.67 7.66
C ASP A 351 -56.40 -33.65 8.17
N LEU A 352 -55.77 -33.91 9.31
CA LEU A 352 -54.75 -33.02 9.87
C LEU A 352 -53.56 -32.83 8.91
N LYS A 353 -53.06 -33.90 8.27
CA LYS A 353 -51.99 -33.79 7.26
C LYS A 353 -52.44 -33.05 6.01
N LYS A 354 -53.69 -33.22 5.55
CA LYS A 354 -54.25 -32.46 4.41
C LYS A 354 -54.37 -30.97 4.74
N ILE A 355 -54.84 -30.62 5.96
CA ILE A 355 -54.93 -29.23 6.41
C ILE A 355 -53.54 -28.60 6.46
N GLN A 356 -52.58 -29.26 7.12
CA GLN A 356 -51.22 -28.73 7.29
C GLN A 356 -50.44 -28.58 5.98
N SER A 357 -50.73 -29.43 4.99
CA SER A 357 -50.11 -29.34 3.66
C SER A 357 -50.82 -28.35 2.72
N GLY A 358 -51.85 -27.64 3.19
CA GLY A 358 -52.63 -26.69 2.38
C GLY A 358 -53.43 -27.37 1.26
N LYS A 359 -53.66 -28.69 1.35
CA LYS A 359 -54.33 -29.49 0.31
C LYS A 359 -55.84 -29.59 0.49
N ILE A 360 -56.42 -28.84 1.44
CA ILE A 360 -57.88 -28.80 1.62
C ILE A 360 -58.45 -27.67 0.78
N GLU A 361 -59.33 -28.03 -0.14
CA GLU A 361 -60.18 -27.10 -0.87
C GLU A 361 -61.43 -26.78 -0.03
N LEU A 362 -61.59 -25.51 0.34
CA LEU A 362 -62.76 -25.03 1.08
C LEU A 362 -63.93 -24.80 0.11
N HIS A 363 -65.07 -25.43 0.39
CA HIS A 363 -66.28 -25.30 -0.41
C HIS A 363 -67.21 -24.26 0.20
N VAL A 364 -66.91 -22.99 -0.07
CA VAL A 364 -67.53 -21.87 0.63
C VAL A 364 -68.90 -21.56 0.02
N THR A 365 -69.93 -21.65 0.85
CA THR A 365 -71.33 -21.43 0.47
C THR A 365 -72.01 -20.55 1.50
N ARG A 366 -73.23 -20.08 1.19
CA ARG A 366 -74.04 -19.31 2.14
C ARG A 366 -74.70 -20.28 3.11
N VAL A 367 -74.25 -20.27 4.37
CA VAL A 367 -74.71 -21.20 5.41
C VAL A 367 -75.51 -20.46 6.48
N ASP A 368 -76.66 -21.01 6.89
CA ASP A 368 -77.36 -20.59 8.10
C ASP A 368 -76.71 -21.28 9.31
N VAL A 369 -75.82 -20.55 9.99
CA VAL A 369 -75.00 -21.05 11.10
C VAL A 369 -75.87 -21.45 12.29
N LYS A 370 -77.01 -20.77 12.50
CA LYS A 370 -77.93 -21.11 13.58
C LYS A 370 -78.61 -22.44 13.31
N ALA A 371 -79.15 -22.63 12.11
CA ALA A 371 -79.76 -23.90 11.71
C ALA A 371 -78.75 -25.06 11.78
N LEU A 372 -77.49 -24.80 11.39
CA LEU A 372 -76.41 -25.78 11.50
C LEU A 372 -76.09 -26.12 12.96
N ALA A 373 -75.99 -25.14 13.85
CA ALA A 373 -75.76 -25.35 15.28
C ALA A 373 -76.91 -26.14 15.94
N GLU A 374 -78.17 -25.84 15.59
CA GLU A 374 -79.34 -26.59 16.06
C GLU A 374 -79.32 -28.04 15.56
N LYS A 375 -78.95 -28.26 14.29
CA LYS A 375 -78.78 -29.61 13.72
C LYS A 375 -77.70 -30.40 14.48
N VAL A 376 -76.57 -29.77 14.79
CA VAL A 376 -75.49 -30.41 15.58
C VAL A 376 -75.94 -30.69 17.02
N ALA A 377 -76.62 -29.75 17.68
CA ALA A 377 -77.14 -29.95 19.03
C ALA A 377 -78.14 -31.10 19.10
N ASN A 378 -79.04 -31.22 18.10
CA ASN A 378 -80.00 -32.32 18.00
C ASN A 378 -79.30 -33.66 17.73
N GLU A 379 -78.31 -33.67 16.82
CA GLU A 379 -77.52 -34.88 16.52
C GLU A 379 -76.80 -35.41 17.78
N LEU A 380 -76.22 -34.52 18.58
CA LEU A 380 -75.54 -34.90 19.82
C LEU A 380 -76.52 -35.32 20.91
N ARG A 381 -77.70 -34.68 21.02
CA ARG A 381 -78.74 -35.02 22.01
C ARG A 381 -79.28 -36.45 21.85
N MET A 382 -79.25 -37.01 20.64
CA MET A 382 -79.73 -38.38 20.37
C MET A 382 -78.81 -39.48 20.89
N ARG A 383 -77.62 -39.15 21.40
CA ARG A 383 -76.71 -40.13 22.03
C ARG A 383 -77.14 -40.40 23.48
N PRO A 384 -76.89 -41.61 24.01
CA PRO A 384 -77.15 -41.90 25.43
C PRO A 384 -76.25 -41.06 26.35
N ASP A 385 -76.74 -40.80 27.56
CA ASP A 385 -76.04 -40.11 28.66
C ASP A 385 -75.44 -38.76 28.27
N GLN A 386 -76.24 -37.90 27.62
CA GLN A 386 -75.81 -36.58 27.16
C GLN A 386 -76.39 -35.43 27.99
N PRO A 387 -75.63 -34.34 28.19
CA PRO A 387 -76.15 -33.13 28.82
C PRO A 387 -77.22 -32.45 27.96
N HIS A 388 -77.88 -31.46 28.53
CA HIS A 388 -78.83 -30.63 27.81
C HIS A 388 -78.11 -29.60 26.91
N TYR A 389 -78.57 -29.43 25.67
CA TYR A 389 -78.01 -28.45 24.73
C TYR A 389 -78.96 -27.25 24.58
N LYS A 390 -78.40 -26.04 24.56
CA LYS A 390 -79.12 -24.79 24.28
C LYS A 390 -78.38 -23.97 23.22
N VAL A 391 -79.07 -23.65 22.12
CA VAL A 391 -78.56 -22.74 21.09
C VAL A 391 -79.15 -21.36 21.35
N LEU A 392 -78.28 -20.36 21.50
CA LEU A 392 -78.63 -18.97 21.81
C LEU A 392 -78.18 -18.08 20.65
N CYS A 393 -79.12 -17.36 20.04
CA CYS A 393 -78.83 -16.38 18.99
C CYS A 393 -79.88 -15.27 19.05
N GLU A 394 -79.43 -14.01 19.02
CA GLU A 394 -80.32 -12.84 19.06
C GLU A 394 -81.19 -12.72 17.80
N THR A 395 -80.74 -13.30 16.69
CA THR A 395 -81.43 -13.24 15.39
C THR A 395 -82.11 -14.56 15.05
N GLN A 396 -83.18 -14.48 14.26
CA GLN A 396 -83.94 -15.68 13.88
C GLN A 396 -83.16 -16.59 12.91
N GLN A 397 -82.33 -16.00 12.04
CA GLN A 397 -81.42 -16.67 11.10
C GLN A 397 -80.08 -15.93 11.06
N LEU A 398 -78.97 -16.67 11.02
CA LEU A 398 -77.63 -16.08 10.95
C LEU A 398 -76.86 -16.67 9.77
N PHE A 399 -76.76 -15.89 8.70
CA PHE A 399 -76.03 -16.29 7.49
C PHE A 399 -74.56 -15.84 7.49
N ALA A 400 -73.67 -16.74 7.08
CA ALA A 400 -72.25 -16.50 6.82
C ALA A 400 -71.75 -17.29 5.59
N MET A 401 -70.74 -16.78 4.90
CA MET A 401 -70.07 -17.47 3.78
C MET A 401 -68.99 -18.40 4.33
N LEU A 402 -69.30 -19.67 4.49
CA LEU A 402 -68.45 -20.67 5.14
C LEU A 402 -68.51 -22.01 4.38
N ASP A 403 -67.56 -22.89 4.67
CA ASP A 403 -67.68 -24.31 4.30
C ASP A 403 -68.60 -25.00 5.32
N GLU A 404 -69.78 -25.45 4.89
CA GLU A 404 -70.80 -26.05 5.76
C GLU A 404 -70.26 -27.29 6.49
N ASP A 405 -69.57 -28.19 5.77
CA ASP A 405 -69.06 -29.44 6.32
C ASP A 405 -67.95 -29.20 7.33
N LYS A 406 -67.00 -28.30 7.03
CA LYS A 406 -65.91 -27.97 7.97
C LYS A 406 -66.43 -27.19 9.18
N THR A 407 -67.41 -26.31 8.99
CA THR A 407 -68.07 -25.61 10.11
C THR A 407 -68.83 -26.61 11.00
N LYS A 408 -69.53 -27.57 10.40
CA LYS A 408 -70.19 -28.67 11.12
C LYS A 408 -69.17 -29.47 11.93
N GLN A 409 -68.02 -29.80 11.34
CA GLN A 409 -66.94 -30.53 12.00
C GLN A 409 -66.37 -29.76 13.20
N ILE A 410 -66.13 -28.44 13.07
CA ILE A 410 -65.72 -27.56 14.18
C ILE A 410 -66.74 -27.62 15.32
N LEU A 411 -68.03 -27.45 15.00
CA LEU A 411 -69.11 -27.46 15.98
C LEU A 411 -69.22 -28.82 16.69
N ILE A 412 -69.16 -29.94 15.95
CA ILE A 412 -69.19 -31.29 16.52
C ILE A 412 -68.00 -31.53 17.44
N ASN A 413 -66.80 -31.13 17.03
CA ASN A 413 -65.58 -31.37 17.79
C ASN A 413 -65.58 -30.61 19.12
N ILE A 414 -65.92 -29.32 19.10
CA ILE A 414 -65.94 -28.51 20.32
C ILE A 414 -67.13 -28.90 21.19
N THR A 415 -68.35 -28.95 20.64
CA THR A 415 -69.57 -29.25 21.40
C THR A 415 -69.55 -30.67 21.94
N GLY A 416 -69.07 -31.64 21.16
CA GLY A 416 -68.88 -33.01 21.62
C GLY A 416 -67.82 -33.13 22.72
N ASN A 417 -66.76 -32.33 22.67
CA ASN A 417 -65.78 -32.25 23.75
C ASN A 417 -66.40 -31.65 25.01
N SER A 418 -67.09 -30.52 24.91
CA SER A 418 -67.83 -29.89 26.02
C SER A 418 -68.86 -30.84 26.65
N ALA A 419 -69.61 -31.57 25.83
CA ALA A 419 -70.60 -32.53 26.30
C ALA A 419 -69.98 -33.66 27.12
N LYS A 420 -68.83 -34.17 26.66
CA LYS A 420 -68.11 -35.26 27.31
C LYS A 420 -67.67 -34.90 28.74
N TYR A 421 -67.39 -33.63 29.02
CA TYR A 421 -66.95 -33.16 30.35
C TYR A 421 -68.07 -32.54 31.19
N THR A 422 -69.31 -32.58 30.71
CA THR A 422 -70.48 -32.00 31.37
C THR A 422 -71.40 -33.10 31.90
N PRO A 423 -71.77 -33.08 33.19
CA PRO A 423 -72.79 -33.98 33.75
C PRO A 423 -74.14 -33.93 33.01
N VAL A 424 -74.88 -35.03 33.01
CA VAL A 424 -76.12 -35.23 32.22
C VAL A 424 -77.21 -34.20 32.58
N GLU A 425 -77.28 -33.80 33.84
CA GLU A 425 -78.21 -32.81 34.39
C GLU A 425 -77.86 -31.34 34.08
N LYS A 426 -76.72 -31.09 33.44
CA LYS A 426 -76.21 -29.73 33.16
C LYS A 426 -76.30 -29.35 31.68
N PHE A 427 -75.92 -28.11 31.38
CA PHE A 427 -76.07 -27.53 30.04
C PHE A 427 -74.75 -27.31 29.30
N VAL A 428 -74.81 -27.48 27.98
CA VAL A 428 -73.86 -26.96 27.00
C VAL A 428 -74.57 -25.90 26.15
N TYR A 429 -74.01 -24.70 26.13
CA TYR A 429 -74.56 -23.54 25.43
C TYR A 429 -73.76 -23.28 24.15
N ILE A 430 -74.45 -23.09 23.03
CA ILE A 430 -73.88 -22.63 21.77
C ILE A 430 -74.45 -21.24 21.51
N GLU A 431 -73.64 -20.21 21.78
CA GLU A 431 -73.97 -18.81 21.62
C GLU A 431 -73.41 -18.28 20.31
N LEU A 432 -74.29 -17.76 19.45
CA LEU A 432 -73.95 -17.21 18.15
C LEU A 432 -74.20 -15.71 18.14
N SER A 433 -73.15 -14.94 17.90
CA SER A 433 -73.24 -13.48 17.85
C SER A 433 -72.41 -12.89 16.71
N LEU A 434 -72.75 -11.66 16.35
CA LEU A 434 -72.04 -10.85 15.37
C LEU A 434 -71.42 -9.68 16.11
N VAL A 435 -70.09 -9.59 16.11
CA VAL A 435 -69.40 -8.44 16.71
C VAL A 435 -69.53 -7.21 15.81
N ASN A 436 -69.60 -7.43 14.49
CA ASN A 436 -69.85 -6.44 13.45
C ASN A 436 -70.36 -7.15 12.18
N GLU A 437 -70.56 -6.42 11.08
CA GLU A 437 -71.05 -6.99 9.82
C GLU A 437 -70.09 -8.02 9.18
N ARG A 438 -68.83 -8.07 9.60
CA ARG A 438 -67.78 -8.89 8.99
C ARG A 438 -67.31 -10.06 9.86
N THR A 439 -67.70 -10.12 11.13
CA THR A 439 -67.13 -11.09 12.07
C THR A 439 -68.23 -11.88 12.79
N LEU A 440 -68.22 -13.19 12.56
CA LEU A 440 -69.01 -14.19 13.28
C LEU A 440 -68.24 -14.67 14.50
N VAL A 441 -68.92 -14.73 15.64
CA VAL A 441 -68.41 -15.33 16.88
C VAL A 441 -69.33 -16.48 17.29
N ILE A 442 -68.70 -17.63 17.53
CA ILE A 442 -69.32 -18.85 18.04
C ILE A 442 -68.69 -19.14 19.41
N ASN A 443 -69.46 -18.95 20.47
CA ASN A 443 -69.06 -19.31 21.83
C ASN A 443 -69.71 -20.62 22.21
N ILE A 444 -68.91 -21.61 22.60
CA ILE A 444 -69.40 -22.87 23.12
C ILE A 444 -68.98 -22.95 24.59
N ARG A 445 -69.97 -22.88 25.47
CA ARG A 445 -69.79 -22.84 26.91
C ARG A 445 -70.35 -24.10 27.54
N ASP A 446 -69.59 -24.71 28.45
CA ASP A 446 -70.04 -25.83 29.25
C ASP A 446 -70.09 -25.52 30.74
N GLU A 447 -70.83 -26.34 31.50
CA GLU A 447 -70.92 -26.27 32.97
C GLU A 447 -70.16 -27.44 33.63
N GLY A 448 -69.16 -27.98 32.92
CA GLY A 448 -68.36 -29.14 33.30
C GLY A 448 -67.25 -28.85 34.31
N SER A 449 -66.24 -29.72 34.32
CA SER A 449 -65.08 -29.61 35.24
C SER A 449 -64.06 -28.52 34.86
N GLY A 450 -64.21 -27.89 33.69
CA GLY A 450 -63.22 -26.98 33.13
C GLY A 450 -61.95 -27.69 32.63
N ILE A 451 -60.98 -26.92 32.17
CA ILE A 451 -59.71 -27.36 31.59
C ILE A 451 -58.60 -27.34 32.67
N PRO A 452 -57.92 -28.47 32.95
CA PRO A 452 -56.81 -28.52 33.91
C PRO A 452 -55.65 -27.57 33.56
N LYS A 453 -54.94 -27.07 34.58
CA LYS A 453 -53.87 -26.06 34.41
C LYS A 453 -52.72 -26.55 33.52
N GLU A 454 -52.45 -27.85 33.58
CA GLU A 454 -51.34 -28.53 32.92
C GLU A 454 -51.59 -28.68 31.41
N LEU A 455 -52.87 -28.69 30.99
CA LEU A 455 -53.25 -28.92 29.59
C LEU A 455 -53.16 -27.64 28.74
N TRP A 456 -53.20 -26.45 29.35
CA TRP A 456 -53.26 -25.16 28.63
C TRP A 456 -52.14 -24.97 27.60
N SER A 457 -50.90 -25.31 27.95
CA SER A 457 -49.73 -25.15 27.07
C SER A 457 -49.79 -26.01 25.80
N ARG A 458 -50.65 -27.02 25.79
CA ARG A 458 -50.75 -28.03 24.73
C ARG A 458 -52.18 -28.31 24.26
N LEU A 459 -53.18 -27.54 24.68
CA LEU A 459 -54.60 -27.82 24.47
C LEU A 459 -54.97 -28.08 23.00
N PHE A 460 -54.37 -27.33 22.08
CA PHE A 460 -54.59 -27.45 20.64
C PHE A 460 -53.48 -28.22 19.90
N ARG A 461 -52.56 -28.88 20.62
CA ARG A 461 -51.55 -29.76 20.01
C ARG A 461 -52.18 -31.14 19.73
N PRO A 462 -51.78 -31.83 18.65
CA PRO A 462 -52.22 -33.20 18.38
C PRO A 462 -51.95 -34.12 19.58
N PHE A 463 -52.86 -35.06 19.85
CA PHE A 463 -52.77 -36.05 20.92
C PHE A 463 -52.71 -35.48 22.35
N ALA A 464 -53.04 -34.19 22.55
CA ALA A 464 -53.08 -33.61 23.89
C ALA A 464 -54.26 -34.17 24.71
N ARG A 465 -53.96 -34.74 25.88
CA ARG A 465 -54.95 -35.31 26.81
C ARG A 465 -54.58 -34.97 28.26
N ALA A 466 -55.59 -34.83 29.11
CA ALA A 466 -55.39 -34.68 30.56
C ALA A 466 -54.88 -36.00 31.17
N THR A 467 -53.96 -35.90 32.12
CA THR A 467 -53.28 -37.05 32.77
C THR A 467 -54.02 -37.60 33.99
N ASP A 468 -55.06 -36.92 34.49
CA ASP A 468 -55.79 -37.32 35.70
C ASP A 468 -56.60 -38.61 35.52
N GLU A 469 -56.58 -39.49 36.53
CA GLU A 469 -57.28 -40.79 36.54
C GLU A 469 -58.80 -40.68 36.32
N LYS A 470 -59.45 -39.61 36.82
CA LYS A 470 -60.88 -39.34 36.60
C LYS A 470 -61.19 -39.02 35.14
N THR A 471 -60.27 -38.36 34.43
CA THR A 471 -60.38 -38.03 32.99
C THR A 471 -59.76 -39.08 32.06
N ARG A 472 -59.04 -40.08 32.60
CA ARG A 472 -58.39 -41.15 31.83
C ARG A 472 -59.39 -42.18 31.28
N LYS A 473 -60.52 -42.39 31.98
CA LYS A 473 -61.64 -43.25 31.54
C LYS A 473 -62.41 -42.68 30.34
N MET A 474 -62.13 -41.44 29.96
CA MET A 474 -62.89 -40.69 28.98
C MET A 474 -62.30 -40.86 27.56
N THR A 475 -63.07 -41.53 26.71
CA THR A 475 -62.79 -41.94 25.32
C THR A 475 -62.54 -40.76 24.36
N GLY A 476 -61.35 -40.65 23.75
CA GLY A 476 -61.04 -39.63 22.71
C GLY A 476 -59.63 -39.77 22.15
N THR A 477 -59.36 -39.28 20.93
CA THR A 477 -58.06 -39.38 20.23
C THR A 477 -57.11 -38.22 20.55
N GLY A 478 -57.61 -37.11 21.08
CA GLY A 478 -56.83 -35.89 21.31
C GLY A 478 -56.51 -35.10 20.03
N LEU A 479 -57.06 -35.50 18.87
CA LEU A 479 -56.85 -34.81 17.59
C LEU A 479 -57.93 -33.76 17.30
N GLY A 480 -59.13 -33.89 17.86
CA GLY A 480 -60.28 -33.04 17.54
C GLY A 480 -60.04 -31.55 17.70
N LEU A 481 -59.43 -31.10 18.82
CA LEU A 481 -59.13 -29.67 19.03
C LEU A 481 -57.99 -29.17 18.12
N ALA A 482 -57.01 -30.01 17.80
CA ALA A 482 -55.94 -29.65 16.86
C ALA A 482 -56.47 -29.48 15.42
N ILE A 483 -57.36 -30.38 14.99
CA ILE A 483 -58.09 -30.28 13.71
C ILE A 483 -58.94 -29.02 13.70
N THR A 484 -59.71 -28.79 14.77
CA THR A 484 -60.57 -27.60 14.92
C THR A 484 -59.77 -26.32 14.78
N LYS A 485 -58.63 -26.20 15.48
CA LYS A 485 -57.75 -25.05 15.36
C LYS A 485 -57.25 -24.86 13.93
N SER A 486 -56.76 -25.94 13.32
CA SER A 486 -56.21 -25.89 11.95
C SER A 486 -57.28 -25.51 10.92
N LEU A 487 -58.52 -25.99 11.08
CA LEU A 487 -59.65 -25.62 10.22
C LEU A 487 -60.05 -24.15 10.41
N VAL A 488 -60.19 -23.69 11.65
CA VAL A 488 -60.51 -22.28 11.94
C VAL A 488 -59.44 -21.35 11.35
N GLU A 489 -58.15 -21.68 11.49
CA GLU A 489 -57.05 -20.89 10.91
C GLU A 489 -57.07 -20.93 9.37
N THR A 490 -57.34 -22.09 8.76
CA THR A 490 -57.48 -22.23 7.29
C THR A 490 -58.66 -21.41 6.75
N MET A 491 -59.72 -21.27 7.54
CA MET A 491 -60.87 -20.42 7.23
C MET A 491 -60.64 -18.92 7.55
N GLY A 492 -59.42 -18.52 7.91
CA GLY A 492 -59.07 -17.12 8.23
C GLY A 492 -59.54 -16.65 9.60
N GLY A 493 -59.93 -17.57 10.49
CA GLY A 493 -60.44 -17.30 11.82
C GLY A 493 -59.42 -17.47 12.94
N LYS A 494 -59.90 -17.32 14.19
CA LYS A 494 -59.12 -17.55 15.42
C LYS A 494 -59.95 -18.35 16.42
N ILE A 495 -59.30 -19.24 17.18
CA ILE A 495 -59.91 -19.98 18.27
C ILE A 495 -59.18 -19.69 19.59
N ARG A 496 -59.93 -19.57 20.68
CA ARG A 496 -59.40 -19.45 22.05
C ARG A 496 -60.25 -20.29 23.01
N ALA A 497 -59.67 -20.62 24.15
CA ALA A 497 -60.37 -21.26 25.24
C ALA A 497 -60.11 -20.49 26.55
N GLU A 498 -61.08 -20.53 27.46
CA GLU A 498 -60.97 -19.95 28.81
C GLU A 498 -61.73 -20.83 29.82
N ASN A 499 -61.30 -20.84 31.08
CA ASN A 499 -62.07 -21.45 32.15
C ASN A 499 -63.03 -20.44 32.75
N LEU A 500 -64.27 -20.86 32.95
CA LEU A 500 -65.26 -20.10 33.69
C LEU A 500 -65.27 -20.54 35.15
N LYS A 501 -66.04 -19.84 36.00
CA LYS A 501 -66.27 -20.26 37.40
C LYS A 501 -66.84 -21.68 37.48
N THR A 502 -67.60 -22.07 36.45
CA THR A 502 -68.18 -23.40 36.26
C THR A 502 -67.98 -23.79 34.79
N GLY A 503 -67.11 -24.77 34.51
CA GLY A 503 -66.84 -25.27 33.16
C GLY A 503 -65.84 -24.47 32.34
N ALA A 504 -65.83 -24.71 31.03
CA ALA A 504 -64.96 -24.04 30.06
C ALA A 504 -65.77 -23.34 28.97
N GLN A 505 -65.13 -22.39 28.29
CA GLN A 505 -65.66 -21.72 27.12
C GLN A 505 -64.63 -21.76 25.99
N PHE A 506 -65.09 -22.18 24.81
CA PHE A 506 -64.34 -22.10 23.56
C PHE A 506 -64.97 -21.01 22.70
N THR A 507 -64.17 -20.03 22.29
CA THR A 507 -64.60 -18.98 21.36
C THR A 507 -63.94 -19.20 20.01
N VAL A 508 -64.74 -19.36 18.98
CA VAL A 508 -64.33 -19.39 17.57
C VAL A 508 -64.77 -18.09 16.92
N VAL A 509 -63.83 -17.42 16.26
CA VAL A 509 -64.04 -16.17 15.52
C VAL A 509 -63.78 -16.45 14.06
N LEU A 510 -64.77 -16.24 13.20
CA LEU A 510 -64.68 -16.49 11.75
C LEU A 510 -65.09 -15.23 10.96
N PRO A 511 -64.50 -14.98 9.79
CA PRO A 511 -64.99 -13.96 8.88
C PRO A 511 -66.37 -14.36 8.34
N ARG A 512 -67.35 -13.46 8.44
CA ARG A 512 -68.74 -13.67 7.98
C ARG A 512 -68.87 -13.66 6.46
N GLY A 513 -67.98 -12.93 5.78
CA GLY A 513 -67.85 -12.89 4.33
C GLY A 513 -66.37 -13.06 3.95
N MET A 514 -66.08 -13.87 2.95
CA MET A 514 -64.70 -14.03 2.44
C MET A 514 -64.25 -12.74 1.76
N ASP A 515 -63.41 -11.94 2.42
CA ASP A 515 -62.28 -11.32 1.72
C ASP A 515 -61.21 -12.42 1.64
N LEU A 516 -61.23 -13.22 0.56
CA LEU A 516 -60.04 -14.00 0.18
C LEU A 516 -58.97 -13.00 -0.26
N SER A 517 -58.25 -12.42 0.70
CA SER A 517 -56.96 -11.83 0.37
C SER A 517 -56.06 -13.00 -0.06
N PRO A 518 -55.49 -13.01 -1.27
CA PRO A 518 -54.74 -14.14 -1.78
C PRO A 518 -53.48 -14.34 -0.92
N ALA A 519 -53.53 -15.34 -0.04
CA ALA A 519 -52.34 -15.93 0.54
C ALA A 519 -51.52 -16.55 -0.61
N GLN A 520 -50.45 -15.85 -0.96
CA GLN A 520 -49.20 -16.34 -1.55
C GLN A 520 -49.32 -17.72 -2.23
N THR A 521 -49.65 -17.70 -3.51
CA THR A 521 -49.39 -18.84 -4.41
C THR A 521 -47.88 -19.09 -4.43
N PRO A 522 -47.40 -20.33 -4.24
CA PRO A 522 -46.00 -20.65 -4.49
C PRO A 522 -45.70 -20.34 -5.95
N GLN A 523 -44.69 -19.50 -6.16
CA GLN A 523 -44.20 -19.11 -7.46
C GLN A 523 -43.84 -20.38 -8.24
N LYS A 524 -44.63 -20.69 -9.27
CA LYS A 524 -44.35 -21.77 -10.22
C LYS A 524 -43.12 -21.32 -11.00
N GLU A 525 -41.96 -21.92 -10.72
CA GLU A 525 -40.76 -21.79 -11.56
C GLU A 525 -41.15 -22.08 -13.01
N ALA A 526 -41.11 -21.04 -13.83
CA ALA A 526 -41.20 -21.18 -15.27
C ALA A 526 -39.88 -21.80 -15.74
N ALA A 527 -39.96 -23.03 -16.23
CA ALA A 527 -38.88 -23.66 -16.97
C ALA A 527 -38.46 -22.76 -18.14
N ALA A 528 -37.19 -22.38 -18.17
CA ALA A 528 -36.57 -21.68 -19.29
C ALA A 528 -36.58 -22.58 -20.55
N PRO A 529 -36.92 -22.06 -21.74
CA PRO A 529 -36.71 -22.80 -22.97
C PRO A 529 -35.21 -22.82 -23.28
N ALA A 530 -34.71 -24.03 -23.58
CA ALA A 530 -33.37 -24.26 -24.10
C ALA A 530 -33.17 -23.47 -25.40
N ALA A 531 -32.16 -22.61 -25.43
CA ALA A 531 -31.67 -22.00 -26.66
C ALA A 531 -30.56 -22.87 -27.23
N HIS A 532 -30.79 -23.38 -28.45
CA HIS A 532 -29.73 -23.73 -29.39
C HIS A 532 -29.02 -22.45 -29.85
N GLY A 533 -27.70 -22.53 -29.98
CA GLY A 533 -26.83 -21.47 -30.50
C GLY A 533 -25.42 -21.57 -29.93
#